data_AF-A0A847B3L4-F1
#
_entry.id   AF-A0A847B3L4-F1
#
_cell.length_a   1.000
_cell.length_b   1.000
_cell.length_c   1.000
_cell.angle_alpha   90.00
_cell.angle_beta   90.00
_cell.angle_gamma   90.00
#
_symmetry.space_group_name_H-M   'P 1'
#
loop_
_entity.id
_entity.type
_entity.pdbx_description
1 polymer ?
#
loop_
_entity_poly.entity_id
_entity_poly.type
_entity_poly.pdbx_seq_one_letter_code
_entity_poly.pdbx_strand_id
1 'polypeptide(L)'
;MKQKKKFLFVFTVLTFLSLSACNLFGQPKDQFLEDIKNVPVESDVDLLEELTIVNGDTGVYGNIYLPEEVNGAVISWWSSDHDVIYPYEYDTVAAGEVIRQNQDVTVSLKAKIHKDGVITKFEQEVLVKEAPYQLEDDDFEAYLFGHFVGEAYGRSEGGTRIATGEQMFFALADVDEGFHFKDLNGSKMNDLKPVLSSAVGERGVRDPFICRSPEGDTFYLIGTDLSVYTRGGWGNNTGAQKFTITGSHSIVLWESHDLVNWTEGRLIVVASPDAGMAWAPEMIYHEESGQYAIFFSSTILNEAKDAIHERDCIYYTTTRDFTHFSETKKFIKNQPYPAGQEDPQKNSDSPQAINNDERKIIDAAVMKIDDYYYSATKDGDNHENNGGILIQRTQDLFDVDSWEKVMNLQDLGYRVQNRDANNKCLEGPEWFYFNKSERRDEDVPEIGLMVDYYANTSVGYIPFSTTDIEDVTNANQSWRQLASPTEYSWDAQTKRHGTILRITASEAERLKEAYPNS
;
A
#
# COMPACT_ATOMS: atom_id res chain seq x y z
N MET A 1 18.68 -24.51 -29.02
CA MET A 1 17.69 -25.61 -29.14
C MET A 1 17.49 -26.27 -27.78
N LYS A 2 16.53 -25.77 -26.99
CA LYS A 2 15.86 -26.46 -25.88
C LYS A 2 14.60 -25.63 -25.59
N GLN A 3 13.44 -26.17 -25.97
CA GLN A 3 12.12 -25.52 -25.83
C GLN A 3 11.74 -25.43 -24.35
N LYS A 4 11.47 -24.22 -23.87
CA LYS A 4 10.71 -23.98 -22.63
C LYS A 4 9.25 -24.39 -22.89
N LYS A 5 8.74 -25.34 -22.10
CA LYS A 5 7.32 -25.73 -22.09
C LYS A 5 6.55 -24.65 -21.33
N LYS A 6 5.70 -23.89 -22.01
CA LYS A 6 4.62 -23.12 -21.38
C LYS A 6 3.57 -24.13 -20.89
N PHE A 7 3.26 -24.11 -19.60
CA PHE A 7 2.11 -24.82 -19.05
C PHE A 7 0.86 -24.06 -19.49
N LEU A 8 0.11 -24.67 -20.40
CA LEU A 8 -1.23 -24.28 -20.77
C LEU A 8 -2.16 -25.12 -19.88
N PHE A 9 -2.95 -24.48 -19.01
CA PHE A 9 -4.02 -25.16 -18.28
C PHE A 9 -5.06 -25.63 -19.31
N VAL A 10 -5.02 -26.91 -19.64
CA VAL A 10 -6.02 -27.57 -20.48
C VAL A 10 -7.17 -28.00 -19.56
N PHE A 11 -8.34 -27.39 -19.77
CA PHE A 11 -9.60 -27.90 -19.24
C PHE A 11 -9.74 -29.38 -19.61
N THR A 12 -9.72 -30.25 -18.61
CA THR A 12 -10.10 -31.65 -18.80
C THR A 12 -11.62 -31.70 -18.87
N VAL A 13 -12.15 -31.80 -20.09
CA VAL A 13 -13.54 -32.15 -20.35
C VAL A 13 -13.75 -33.58 -19.87
N LEU A 14 -14.28 -33.75 -18.65
CA LEU A 14 -14.82 -35.04 -18.22
C LEU A 14 -16.23 -35.19 -18.78
N THR A 15 -16.35 -36.08 -19.76
CA THR A 15 -17.62 -36.52 -20.33
C THR A 15 -18.42 -37.29 -19.27
N PHE A 16 -19.43 -36.65 -18.67
CA PHE A 16 -20.48 -37.38 -17.96
C PHE A 16 -21.66 -37.62 -18.90
N LEU A 17 -21.96 -38.91 -19.09
CA LEU A 17 -23.11 -39.39 -19.85
C LEU A 17 -24.42 -38.86 -19.29
N SER A 18 -25.31 -38.55 -20.21
CA SER A 18 -26.71 -38.16 -20.03
C SER A 18 -27.50 -39.10 -19.12
N LEU A 19 -28.21 -38.51 -18.15
CA LEU A 19 -29.58 -38.94 -17.83
C LEU A 19 -30.50 -37.71 -17.96
N SER A 20 -31.29 -37.70 -19.03
CA SER A 20 -32.48 -36.86 -19.13
C SER A 20 -33.54 -37.39 -18.18
N ALA A 21 -33.97 -36.58 -17.20
CA ALA A 21 -35.30 -36.67 -16.60
C ALA A 21 -35.67 -35.34 -15.92
N CYS A 22 -36.80 -34.76 -16.36
CA CYS A 22 -37.55 -33.65 -15.76
C CYS A 22 -36.91 -32.25 -15.72
N ASN A 23 -37.04 -31.53 -16.84
CA ASN A 23 -37.28 -30.08 -16.84
C ASN A 23 -38.63 -29.80 -16.17
N LEU A 24 -38.63 -29.52 -14.86
CA LEU A 24 -39.80 -28.98 -14.14
C LEU A 24 -39.42 -28.25 -12.84
N PHE A 25 -38.22 -27.68 -12.74
CA PHE A 25 -37.84 -26.62 -11.81
C PHE A 25 -36.72 -25.80 -12.49
N GLY A 26 -36.74 -24.47 -12.39
CA GLY A 26 -35.72 -23.59 -13.00
C GLY A 26 -34.31 -23.92 -12.51
N GLN A 27 -33.28 -23.36 -13.16
CA GLN A 27 -31.91 -23.51 -12.65
C GLN A 27 -31.86 -23.02 -11.19
N PRO A 28 -30.97 -23.53 -10.31
CA PRO A 28 -30.88 -23.08 -8.92
C PRO A 28 -30.80 -21.55 -8.78
N LYS A 29 -30.16 -20.89 -9.75
CA LYS A 29 -30.08 -19.43 -9.89
C LYS A 29 -31.44 -18.76 -10.18
N ASP A 30 -32.29 -19.38 -10.98
CA ASP A 30 -33.64 -18.87 -11.29
C ASP A 30 -34.56 -18.99 -10.07
N GLN A 31 -34.46 -20.10 -9.33
CA GLN A 31 -35.26 -20.29 -8.12
C GLN A 31 -34.87 -19.28 -7.03
N PHE A 32 -33.56 -19.05 -6.81
CA PHE A 32 -33.11 -18.06 -5.84
C PHE A 32 -33.54 -16.63 -6.21
N LEU A 33 -33.49 -16.28 -7.50
CA LEU A 33 -34.02 -15.00 -7.98
C LEU A 33 -35.52 -14.86 -7.71
N GLU A 34 -36.31 -15.91 -7.98
CA GLU A 34 -37.75 -15.90 -7.65
C GLU A 34 -37.99 -15.77 -6.14
N ASP A 35 -37.16 -16.40 -5.31
CA ASP A 35 -37.24 -16.26 -3.86
C ASP A 35 -37.01 -14.79 -3.43
N ILE A 36 -36.02 -14.10 -4.01
CA ILE A 36 -35.76 -12.67 -3.75
C ILE A 36 -36.94 -11.80 -4.18
N LYS A 37 -37.53 -12.05 -5.36
CA LYS A 37 -38.67 -11.26 -5.88
C LYS A 37 -39.87 -11.27 -4.95
N ASN A 38 -40.05 -12.36 -4.20
CA ASN A 38 -41.16 -12.53 -3.26
C ASN A 38 -40.90 -11.95 -1.87
N VAL A 39 -39.70 -11.41 -1.60
CA VAL A 39 -39.37 -10.75 -0.32
C VAL A 39 -40.00 -9.36 -0.26
N PRO A 40 -40.61 -8.96 0.88
CA PRO A 40 -41.11 -7.60 1.08
C PRO A 40 -40.02 -6.54 0.85
N VAL A 41 -40.41 -5.39 0.30
CA VAL A 41 -39.50 -4.27 0.05
C VAL A 41 -39.19 -3.56 1.37
N GLU A 42 -37.89 -3.39 1.64
CA GLU A 42 -37.18 -2.49 2.57
C GLU A 42 -37.78 -2.19 3.95
N SER A 43 -37.00 -2.47 5.01
CA SER A 43 -37.30 -1.99 6.37
C SER A 43 -36.09 -1.57 7.22
N ASP A 44 -34.85 -1.85 6.79
CA ASP A 44 -33.62 -1.55 7.55
C ASP A 44 -32.66 -0.73 6.66
N VAL A 45 -32.80 0.60 6.70
CA VAL A 45 -32.10 1.54 5.80
C VAL A 45 -30.59 1.55 6.09
N ASP A 46 -30.21 1.53 7.38
CA ASP A 46 -28.81 1.58 7.80
C ASP A 46 -28.04 0.35 7.26
N LEU A 47 -28.65 -0.84 7.32
CA LEU A 47 -28.06 -2.05 6.73
C LEU A 47 -27.93 -1.96 5.21
N LEU A 48 -28.87 -1.32 4.51
CA LEU A 48 -28.81 -1.20 3.05
C LEU A 48 -27.75 -0.19 2.60
N GLU A 49 -27.52 0.87 3.38
CA GLU A 49 -26.40 1.79 3.15
C GLU A 49 -25.04 1.06 3.25
N GLU A 50 -24.86 0.17 4.23
CA GLU A 50 -23.64 -0.66 4.37
C GLU A 50 -23.44 -1.68 3.24
N LEU A 51 -24.49 -2.04 2.50
CA LEU A 51 -24.42 -3.00 1.39
C LEU A 51 -24.36 -2.33 0.02
N THR A 52 -24.41 -1.00 -0.03
CA THR A 52 -24.36 -0.27 -1.28
C THR A 52 -23.00 -0.47 -1.95
N ILE A 53 -23.02 -0.82 -3.24
CA ILE A 53 -21.78 -1.03 -4.00
C ILE A 53 -21.13 0.33 -4.26
N VAL A 54 -19.93 0.50 -3.70
CA VAL A 54 -19.10 1.69 -3.88
C VAL A 54 -18.89 1.94 -5.36
N ASN A 55 -19.20 3.17 -5.81
CA ASN A 55 -19.16 3.57 -7.22
C ASN A 55 -19.99 2.69 -8.17
N GLY A 56 -21.00 1.99 -7.67
CA GLY A 56 -21.79 1.06 -8.49
C GLY A 56 -22.49 1.73 -9.68
N ASP A 57 -22.90 2.99 -9.56
CA ASP A 57 -23.54 3.74 -10.65
C ASP A 57 -22.55 4.51 -11.55
N THR A 58 -21.41 4.91 -11.01
CA THR A 58 -20.39 5.70 -11.71
C THR A 58 -19.33 4.84 -12.41
N GLY A 59 -19.10 3.62 -11.94
CA GLY A 59 -18.18 2.66 -12.53
C GLY A 59 -17.35 1.90 -11.50
N VAL A 60 -17.38 0.56 -11.58
CA VAL A 60 -16.52 -0.36 -10.83
C VAL A 60 -15.33 -0.75 -11.71
N TYR A 61 -14.12 -0.63 -11.15
CA TYR A 61 -12.83 -0.88 -11.82
C TYR A 61 -12.09 -2.10 -11.27
N GLY A 62 -12.65 -2.80 -10.28
CA GLY A 62 -12.03 -3.96 -9.65
C GLY A 62 -13.01 -4.68 -8.73
N ASN A 63 -12.49 -5.54 -7.86
CA ASN A 63 -13.30 -6.33 -6.94
C ASN A 63 -14.15 -5.45 -5.99
N ILE A 64 -15.36 -5.91 -5.68
CA ILE A 64 -16.33 -5.22 -4.82
C ILE A 64 -16.56 -5.99 -3.51
N TYR A 65 -17.14 -5.31 -2.52
CA TYR A 65 -17.50 -5.89 -1.24
C TYR A 65 -18.90 -6.52 -1.29
N LEU A 66 -18.96 -7.85 -1.33
CA LEU A 66 -20.20 -8.64 -1.21
C LEU A 66 -20.14 -9.53 0.05
N PRO A 67 -20.41 -8.99 1.25
CA PRO A 67 -20.31 -9.76 2.49
C PRO A 67 -21.39 -10.82 2.59
N GLU A 68 -21.08 -11.95 3.23
CA GLU A 68 -22.06 -12.97 3.59
C GLU A 68 -22.72 -12.69 4.95
N GLU A 69 -22.10 -11.84 5.78
CA GLU A 69 -22.65 -11.39 7.07
C GLU A 69 -22.25 -9.95 7.36
N VAL A 70 -23.21 -9.13 7.82
CA VAL A 70 -22.96 -7.77 8.36
C VAL A 70 -23.90 -7.50 9.52
N ASN A 71 -23.36 -7.05 10.67
CA ASN A 71 -24.17 -6.65 11.82
C ASN A 71 -25.23 -7.69 12.25
N GLY A 72 -24.87 -8.98 12.21
CA GLY A 72 -25.74 -10.12 12.52
C GLY A 72 -26.78 -10.46 11.45
N ALA A 73 -26.78 -9.77 10.31
CA ALA A 73 -27.58 -10.10 9.14
C ALA A 73 -26.83 -11.08 8.25
N VAL A 74 -27.47 -12.19 7.88
CA VAL A 74 -26.95 -13.15 6.90
C VAL A 74 -27.42 -12.75 5.50
N ILE A 75 -26.50 -12.72 4.55
CA ILE A 75 -26.69 -12.14 3.23
C ILE A 75 -26.37 -13.20 2.18
N SER A 76 -27.22 -13.31 1.16
CA SER A 76 -27.01 -14.20 0.03
C SER A 76 -27.19 -13.42 -1.26
N TRP A 77 -26.14 -13.39 -2.08
CA TRP A 77 -26.07 -12.57 -3.28
C TRP A 77 -26.51 -13.32 -4.54
N TRP A 78 -27.04 -12.55 -5.49
CA TRP A 78 -27.39 -12.98 -6.82
C TRP A 78 -26.88 -11.93 -7.82
N SER A 79 -26.32 -12.40 -8.92
CA SER A 79 -25.88 -11.55 -10.02
C SER A 79 -26.60 -11.95 -11.31
N SER A 80 -27.05 -10.97 -12.09
CA SER A 80 -27.59 -11.22 -13.42
C SER A 80 -26.56 -11.86 -14.37
N ASP A 81 -25.28 -11.59 -14.16
CA ASP A 81 -24.18 -12.12 -14.96
C ASP A 81 -23.03 -12.59 -14.05
N HIS A 82 -22.90 -13.92 -13.90
CA HIS A 82 -21.87 -14.52 -13.04
C HIS A 82 -20.49 -14.54 -13.68
N ASP A 83 -20.41 -14.30 -15.00
CA ASP A 83 -19.14 -14.22 -15.71
C ASP A 83 -18.53 -12.81 -15.59
N VAL A 84 -19.27 -11.85 -15.01
CA VAL A 84 -18.83 -10.46 -14.79
C VAL A 84 -18.71 -10.12 -13.30
N ILE A 85 -19.72 -10.44 -12.49
CA ILE A 85 -19.65 -10.28 -11.02
C ILE A 85 -19.99 -11.61 -10.38
N TYR A 86 -19.01 -12.21 -9.71
CA TYR A 86 -19.18 -13.51 -9.07
C TYR A 86 -19.79 -13.36 -7.66
N PRO A 87 -20.98 -13.94 -7.39
CA PRO A 87 -21.74 -13.62 -6.18
C PRO A 87 -21.50 -14.58 -5.01
N TYR A 88 -20.50 -15.47 -5.07
CA TYR A 88 -20.23 -16.48 -4.04
C TYR A 88 -18.76 -16.52 -3.68
N GLU A 89 -18.43 -16.92 -2.45
CA GLU A 89 -17.08 -17.32 -2.10
C GLU A 89 -16.70 -18.63 -2.82
N TYR A 90 -15.43 -18.74 -3.21
CA TYR A 90 -14.84 -19.99 -3.67
C TYR A 90 -13.36 -20.07 -3.30
N ASP A 91 -12.94 -21.23 -2.77
CA ASP A 91 -11.59 -21.44 -2.26
C ASP A 91 -11.18 -20.36 -1.22
N THR A 92 -10.25 -19.47 -1.56
CA THR A 92 -9.81 -18.33 -0.73
C THR A 92 -10.34 -16.98 -1.22
N VAL A 93 -11.11 -16.96 -2.32
CA VAL A 93 -11.62 -15.74 -2.96
C VAL A 93 -13.03 -15.46 -2.46
N ALA A 94 -13.18 -14.35 -1.73
CA ALA A 94 -14.49 -13.87 -1.28
C ALA A 94 -15.40 -13.47 -2.46
N ALA A 95 -16.71 -13.52 -2.24
CA ALA A 95 -17.70 -13.01 -3.18
C ALA A 95 -17.41 -11.55 -3.59
N GLY A 96 -17.83 -11.18 -4.80
CA GLY A 96 -17.59 -9.86 -5.37
C GLY A 96 -16.30 -9.76 -6.19
N GLU A 97 -15.78 -10.89 -6.66
CA GLU A 97 -14.80 -10.86 -7.75
C GLU A 97 -15.43 -10.30 -9.02
N VAL A 98 -14.72 -9.37 -9.67
CA VAL A 98 -15.16 -8.70 -10.90
C VAL A 98 -14.24 -9.08 -12.04
N ILE A 99 -14.84 -9.54 -13.15
CA ILE A 99 -14.13 -9.83 -14.40
C ILE A 99 -14.60 -8.83 -15.45
N ARG A 100 -13.80 -7.80 -15.68
CA ARG A 100 -14.11 -6.73 -16.62
C ARG A 100 -14.08 -7.22 -18.07
N GLN A 101 -15.06 -6.79 -18.85
CA GLN A 101 -15.24 -7.20 -20.24
C GLN A 101 -14.64 -6.18 -21.20
N ASN A 102 -14.61 -6.44 -22.51
CA ASN A 102 -14.06 -5.50 -23.51
C ASN A 102 -14.95 -4.29 -23.84
N GLN A 103 -15.98 -4.05 -23.03
CA GLN A 103 -16.88 -2.91 -23.08
C GLN A 103 -17.53 -2.77 -21.69
N ASP A 104 -18.08 -1.59 -21.41
CA ASP A 104 -18.90 -1.39 -20.21
C ASP A 104 -20.09 -2.36 -20.19
N VAL A 105 -20.37 -2.93 -19.01
CA VAL A 105 -21.50 -3.84 -18.77
C VAL A 105 -22.24 -3.42 -17.51
N THR A 106 -23.57 -3.35 -17.59
CA THR A 106 -24.42 -3.16 -16.41
C THR A 106 -24.90 -4.52 -15.91
N VAL A 107 -24.62 -4.80 -14.64
CA VAL A 107 -25.02 -6.03 -13.95
C VAL A 107 -26.02 -5.69 -12.85
N SER A 108 -27.20 -6.30 -12.91
CA SER A 108 -28.16 -6.27 -11.81
C SER A 108 -27.67 -7.16 -10.68
N LEU A 109 -27.37 -6.57 -9.52
CA LEU A 109 -27.05 -7.28 -8.28
C LEU A 109 -28.23 -7.25 -7.33
N LYS A 110 -28.47 -8.38 -6.68
CA LYS A 110 -29.54 -8.53 -5.70
C LYS A 110 -29.05 -9.32 -4.50
N ALA A 111 -29.57 -9.02 -3.32
CA ALA A 111 -29.31 -9.83 -2.14
C ALA A 111 -30.61 -10.18 -1.43
N LYS A 112 -30.64 -11.39 -0.87
CA LYS A 112 -31.60 -11.78 0.18
C LYS A 112 -30.90 -11.61 1.52
N ILE A 113 -31.53 -10.88 2.43
CA ILE A 113 -30.94 -10.51 3.73
C ILE A 113 -31.84 -11.03 4.83
N HIS A 114 -31.28 -11.73 5.80
CA HIS A 114 -32.01 -12.29 6.94
C HIS A 114 -31.40 -11.81 8.25
N LYS A 115 -32.18 -11.08 9.06
CA LYS A 115 -31.76 -10.52 10.35
C LYS A 115 -32.92 -10.63 11.34
N ASP A 116 -32.67 -11.21 12.51
CA ASP A 116 -33.67 -11.35 13.60
C ASP A 116 -35.04 -11.93 13.17
N GLY A 117 -35.04 -12.87 12.22
CA GLY A 117 -36.26 -13.48 11.68
C GLY A 117 -37.00 -12.66 10.62
N VAL A 118 -36.50 -11.47 10.29
CA VAL A 118 -36.99 -10.61 9.21
C VAL A 118 -36.18 -10.87 7.95
N ILE A 119 -36.86 -10.99 6.81
CA ILE A 119 -36.23 -11.11 5.49
C ILE A 119 -36.49 -9.82 4.72
N THR A 120 -35.42 -9.17 4.27
CA THR A 120 -35.44 -8.03 3.35
C THR A 120 -34.61 -8.34 2.11
N LYS A 121 -34.62 -7.43 1.14
CA LYS A 121 -33.82 -7.54 -0.08
C LYS A 121 -33.08 -6.25 -0.39
N PHE A 122 -32.00 -6.40 -1.13
CA PHE A 122 -31.21 -5.33 -1.74
C PHE A 122 -31.26 -5.51 -3.27
N GLU A 123 -31.34 -4.42 -4.02
CA GLU A 123 -31.26 -4.42 -5.47
C GLU A 123 -30.48 -3.17 -5.94
N GLN A 124 -29.42 -3.36 -6.73
CA GLN A 124 -28.66 -2.26 -7.34
C GLN A 124 -28.21 -2.67 -8.75
N GLU A 125 -28.27 -1.74 -9.70
CA GLU A 125 -27.58 -1.89 -10.98
C GLU A 125 -26.13 -1.41 -10.83
N VAL A 126 -25.18 -2.25 -11.24
CA VAL A 126 -23.75 -1.98 -11.14
C VAL A 126 -23.15 -1.84 -12.53
N LEU A 127 -22.55 -0.69 -12.82
CA LEU A 127 -21.78 -0.42 -14.02
C LEU A 127 -20.36 -0.96 -13.82
N VAL A 128 -20.03 -2.06 -14.48
CA VAL A 128 -18.66 -2.58 -14.56
C VAL A 128 -17.99 -1.98 -15.79
N LYS A 129 -16.83 -1.35 -15.59
CA LYS A 129 -16.09 -0.65 -16.63
C LYS A 129 -15.36 -1.61 -17.56
N GLU A 130 -15.20 -1.22 -18.81
CA GLU A 130 -14.40 -1.99 -19.79
C GLU A 130 -12.98 -2.28 -19.27
N ALA A 131 -12.47 -3.49 -19.44
CA ALA A 131 -11.11 -3.85 -19.03
C ALA A 131 -10.07 -2.99 -19.78
N PRO A 132 -9.05 -2.47 -19.10
CA PRO A 132 -8.00 -1.71 -19.75
C PRO A 132 -7.07 -2.62 -20.56
N TYR A 133 -6.16 -1.99 -21.30
CA TYR A 133 -5.03 -2.71 -21.86
C TYR A 133 -4.12 -3.21 -20.71
N GLN A 134 -3.84 -4.50 -20.69
CA GLN A 134 -2.92 -5.09 -19.71
C GLN A 134 -1.48 -4.68 -20.05
N LEU A 135 -0.87 -3.92 -19.13
CA LEU A 135 0.51 -3.50 -19.28
C LEU A 135 1.48 -4.68 -19.16
N GLU A 136 2.46 -4.69 -20.05
CA GLU A 136 3.59 -5.59 -20.06
C GLU A 136 4.87 -4.85 -19.67
N ASP A 137 5.94 -5.58 -19.42
CA ASP A 137 7.22 -5.02 -18.98
C ASP A 137 7.83 -4.01 -19.98
N ASP A 138 7.54 -4.17 -21.27
CA ASP A 138 7.99 -3.30 -22.36
C ASP A 138 7.22 -1.97 -22.43
N ASP A 139 6.08 -1.83 -21.74
CA ASP A 139 5.24 -0.63 -21.80
C ASP A 139 5.73 0.49 -20.86
N PHE A 140 6.64 0.18 -19.93
CA PHE A 140 7.15 1.13 -18.94
C PHE A 140 8.40 1.86 -19.46
N GLU A 141 8.30 3.19 -19.55
CA GLU A 141 9.34 4.07 -20.12
C GLU A 141 9.66 5.27 -19.22
N ALA A 142 9.12 5.33 -18.00
CA ALA A 142 9.43 6.38 -17.04
C ALA A 142 9.16 5.95 -15.60
N TYR A 143 9.61 6.75 -14.65
CA TYR A 143 9.28 6.64 -13.23
C TYR A 143 8.62 7.91 -12.72
N LEU A 144 7.55 7.74 -11.95
CA LEU A 144 6.98 8.75 -11.08
C LEU A 144 7.48 8.51 -9.65
N PHE A 145 8.02 9.55 -9.02
CA PHE A 145 8.36 9.54 -7.60
C PHE A 145 7.37 10.43 -6.84
N GLY A 146 6.50 9.81 -6.04
CA GLY A 146 5.71 10.51 -5.03
C GLY A 146 6.51 10.72 -3.74
N HIS A 147 6.64 11.95 -3.27
CA HIS A 147 7.42 12.24 -2.06
C HIS A 147 6.88 13.45 -1.29
N PHE A 148 7.42 13.67 -0.09
CA PHE A 148 7.33 14.94 0.63
C PHE A 148 8.73 15.56 0.80
N VAL A 149 8.81 16.79 1.32
CA VAL A 149 10.09 17.52 1.45
C VAL A 149 10.50 17.78 2.90
N GLY A 150 9.56 17.73 3.84
CA GLY A 150 9.81 17.77 5.29
C GLY A 150 9.26 19.00 6.01
N GLU A 151 9.17 18.88 7.33
CA GLU A 151 8.58 19.88 8.22
C GLU A 151 9.33 21.22 8.26
N ALA A 152 10.62 21.22 7.89
CA ALA A 152 11.47 22.41 7.86
C ALA A 152 10.95 23.50 6.91
N TYR A 153 10.09 23.13 5.96
CA TYR A 153 9.53 24.02 4.95
C TYR A 153 8.11 24.48 5.26
N GLY A 154 7.59 24.20 6.45
CA GLY A 154 6.31 24.76 6.90
C GLY A 154 6.38 26.29 7.07
N ARG A 155 5.25 26.96 6.85
CA ARG A 155 5.13 28.42 6.96
C ARG A 155 3.99 28.86 7.88
N SER A 156 4.04 30.12 8.30
CA SER A 156 2.96 30.75 9.06
C SER A 156 2.35 31.88 8.25
N GLU A 157 1.05 31.82 8.00
CA GLU A 157 0.27 32.86 7.29
C GLU A 157 -0.86 33.36 8.19
N GLY A 158 -0.86 34.66 8.51
CA GLY A 158 -1.89 35.25 9.37
C GLY A 158 -1.99 34.61 10.77
N GLY A 159 -0.89 34.04 11.28
CA GLY A 159 -0.87 33.29 12.55
C GLY A 159 -1.30 31.83 12.45
N THR A 160 -1.71 31.36 11.26
CA THR A 160 -2.03 29.95 11.01
C THR A 160 -0.78 29.23 10.51
N ARG A 161 -0.47 28.09 11.12
CA ARG A 161 0.64 27.22 10.70
C ARG A 161 0.17 26.35 9.55
N ILE A 162 0.96 26.31 8.47
CA ILE A 162 0.67 25.55 7.26
C ILE A 162 1.84 24.63 7.00
N ALA A 163 1.56 23.33 6.91
CA ALA A 163 2.53 22.27 6.72
C ALA A 163 2.96 22.15 5.25
N THR A 164 3.45 23.24 4.64
CA THR A 164 3.75 23.32 3.19
C THR A 164 4.76 22.28 2.69
N GLY A 165 5.68 21.83 3.54
CA GLY A 165 6.63 20.76 3.18
C GLY A 165 6.17 19.34 3.51
N GLU A 166 5.04 19.19 4.18
CA GLU A 166 4.41 17.91 4.51
C GLU A 166 3.15 17.81 3.64
N GLN A 167 3.35 17.83 2.32
CA GLN A 167 2.33 17.69 1.27
C GLN A 167 2.93 16.85 0.14
N MET A 168 2.13 16.49 -0.86
CA MET A 168 2.56 15.54 -1.90
C MET A 168 3.19 16.28 -3.08
N PHE A 169 4.42 15.90 -3.40
CA PHE A 169 5.19 16.39 -4.54
C PHE A 169 5.52 15.22 -5.45
N PHE A 170 5.56 15.49 -6.75
CA PHE A 170 5.93 14.52 -7.75
C PHE A 170 7.23 14.93 -8.43
N ALA A 171 8.07 13.94 -8.72
CA ALA A 171 9.20 14.07 -9.61
C ALA A 171 9.15 12.96 -10.66
N LEU A 172 9.70 13.22 -11.85
CA LEU A 172 9.65 12.32 -12.98
C LEU A 172 11.05 12.03 -13.52
N ALA A 173 11.36 10.77 -13.78
CA ALA A 173 12.55 10.34 -14.53
C ALA A 173 12.10 9.63 -15.81
N ASP A 174 12.47 10.17 -16.97
CA ASP A 174 12.15 9.59 -18.28
C ASP A 174 13.24 8.60 -18.70
N VAL A 175 12.92 7.57 -19.48
CA VAL A 175 13.90 6.57 -19.96
C VAL A 175 15.05 7.22 -20.71
N ASP A 176 14.80 8.30 -21.45
CA ASP A 176 15.84 9.06 -22.17
C ASP A 176 16.83 9.77 -21.22
N GLU A 177 16.42 10.03 -19.98
CA GLU A 177 17.22 10.67 -18.94
C GLU A 177 17.79 9.65 -17.94
N GLY A 178 17.39 8.38 -18.04
CA GLY A 178 17.68 7.34 -17.07
C GLY A 178 17.10 7.66 -15.70
N PHE A 179 17.74 7.18 -14.63
CA PHE A 179 17.31 7.39 -13.24
C PHE A 179 17.63 8.81 -12.70
N HIS A 180 17.41 9.85 -13.52
CA HIS A 180 17.59 11.26 -13.18
C HIS A 180 16.22 11.93 -13.09
N PHE A 181 15.71 12.05 -11.86
CA PHE A 181 14.44 12.70 -11.60
C PHE A 181 14.51 14.20 -11.87
N LYS A 182 13.36 14.75 -12.23
CA LYS A 182 13.06 16.18 -12.31
C LYS A 182 11.81 16.49 -11.52
N ASP A 183 11.89 17.50 -10.67
CA ASP A 183 10.72 17.98 -9.92
C ASP A 183 9.60 18.39 -10.89
N LEU A 184 8.34 18.19 -10.52
CA LEU A 184 7.17 18.63 -11.29
C LEU A 184 6.54 19.89 -10.68
N ASN A 185 5.55 20.44 -11.40
CA ASN A 185 4.73 21.57 -10.99
C ASN A 185 5.52 22.88 -10.76
N GLY A 186 6.75 22.96 -11.27
CA GLY A 186 7.64 24.11 -11.10
C GLY A 186 8.01 24.37 -9.63
N SER A 187 7.90 23.35 -8.79
CA SER A 187 8.18 23.44 -7.36
C SER A 187 9.67 23.66 -7.12
N LYS A 188 9.99 24.59 -6.21
CA LYS A 188 11.38 24.90 -5.83
C LYS A 188 11.48 25.00 -4.32
N MET A 189 12.66 24.79 -3.74
CA MET A 189 12.85 24.81 -2.29
C MET A 189 12.40 26.11 -1.60
N ASN A 190 12.39 27.24 -2.31
CA ASN A 190 11.93 28.52 -1.79
C ASN A 190 10.52 28.92 -2.28
N ASP A 191 9.89 28.09 -3.11
CA ASP A 191 8.57 28.29 -3.70
C ASP A 191 7.93 26.92 -3.96
N LEU A 192 7.57 26.23 -2.87
CA LEU A 192 7.02 24.87 -2.93
C LEU A 192 5.62 24.88 -3.51
N LYS A 193 5.40 24.02 -4.50
CA LYS A 193 4.11 23.84 -5.20
C LYS A 193 3.70 22.37 -5.16
N PRO A 194 3.06 21.91 -4.08
CA PRO A 194 2.61 20.52 -3.99
C PRO A 194 1.59 20.20 -5.09
N VAL A 195 1.59 18.96 -5.55
CA VAL A 195 0.60 18.43 -6.49
C VAL A 195 -0.71 18.16 -5.75
N LEU A 196 -0.64 17.51 -4.58
CA LEU A 196 -1.79 17.28 -3.70
C LEU A 196 -1.53 17.87 -2.32
N SER A 197 -2.55 18.50 -1.75
CA SER A 197 -2.53 18.99 -0.38
C SER A 197 -3.67 18.41 0.43
N SER A 198 -3.41 18.03 1.69
CA SER A 198 -4.47 17.55 2.58
C SER A 198 -5.21 18.69 3.25
N ALA A 199 -6.52 18.66 3.12
CA ALA A 199 -7.45 19.51 3.87
C ALA A 199 -8.06 18.80 5.08
N VAL A 200 -7.76 17.51 5.28
CA VAL A 200 -8.32 16.64 6.31
C VAL A 200 -7.30 16.31 7.39
N GLY A 201 -7.77 15.79 8.52
CA GLY A 201 -6.91 15.30 9.60
C GLY A 201 -5.98 16.38 10.17
N GLU A 202 -4.70 16.03 10.27
CA GLU A 202 -3.63 16.91 10.71
C GLU A 202 -3.19 17.93 9.65
N ARG A 203 -3.67 17.78 8.41
CA ARG A 203 -3.41 18.66 7.26
C ARG A 203 -1.93 18.73 6.85
N GLY A 204 -1.15 17.76 7.33
CA GLY A 204 0.16 17.40 6.80
C GLY A 204 0.12 15.94 6.37
N VAL A 205 0.83 15.61 5.30
CA VAL A 205 0.91 14.27 4.74
C VAL A 205 2.37 13.93 4.52
N ARG A 206 2.76 12.74 4.96
CA ARG A 206 4.13 12.24 4.89
C ARG A 206 4.12 10.83 4.31
N ASP A 207 5.29 10.36 3.90
CA ASP A 207 5.53 8.97 3.53
C ASP A 207 4.52 8.43 2.48
N PRO A 208 4.35 9.11 1.32
CA PRO A 208 3.34 8.71 0.35
C PRO A 208 3.70 7.44 -0.42
N PHE A 209 2.72 6.52 -0.50
CA PHE A 209 2.77 5.35 -1.36
C PHE A 209 1.78 5.43 -2.51
N ILE A 210 2.26 5.23 -3.73
CA ILE A 210 1.43 5.19 -4.95
C ILE A 210 1.33 3.76 -5.44
N CYS A 211 0.12 3.21 -5.43
CA CYS A 211 -0.20 1.89 -5.94
C CYS A 211 -0.95 2.00 -7.27
N ARG A 212 -0.53 1.25 -8.29
CA ARG A 212 -1.34 0.98 -9.48
C ARG A 212 -2.20 -0.26 -9.22
N SER A 213 -3.48 -0.20 -9.58
CA SER A 213 -4.39 -1.34 -9.50
C SER A 213 -3.89 -2.53 -10.34
N PRO A 214 -4.31 -3.78 -10.03
CA PRO A 214 -3.87 -4.98 -10.75
C PRO A 214 -4.12 -4.94 -12.27
N GLU A 215 -5.26 -4.36 -12.69
CA GLU A 215 -5.60 -4.20 -14.11
C GLU A 215 -4.91 -2.99 -14.75
N GLY A 216 -4.44 -2.04 -13.94
CA GLY A 216 -3.48 -1.03 -14.39
C GLY A 216 -4.03 0.38 -14.64
N ASP A 217 -5.33 0.61 -14.50
CA ASP A 217 -6.03 1.85 -14.87
C ASP A 217 -6.60 2.67 -13.70
N THR A 218 -6.31 2.26 -12.47
CA THR A 218 -6.60 3.04 -11.26
C THR A 218 -5.32 3.18 -10.44
N PHE A 219 -5.14 4.34 -9.83
CA PHE A 219 -4.02 4.70 -8.99
C PHE A 219 -4.53 5.16 -7.64
N TYR A 220 -3.96 4.61 -6.58
CA TYR A 220 -4.22 5.00 -5.21
C TYR A 220 -2.98 5.66 -4.65
N LEU A 221 -3.12 6.83 -4.03
CA LEU A 221 -2.08 7.45 -3.24
C LEU A 221 -2.53 7.42 -1.77
N ILE A 222 -1.78 6.72 -0.94
CA ILE A 222 -1.95 6.73 0.51
C ILE A 222 -0.78 7.45 1.18
N GLY A 223 -0.99 8.03 2.35
CA GLY A 223 0.09 8.64 3.13
C GLY A 223 -0.27 8.82 4.60
N THR A 224 0.76 9.03 5.41
CA THR A 224 0.66 9.31 6.84
C THR A 224 -0.12 10.61 7.08
N ASP A 225 -1.21 10.57 7.86
CA ASP A 225 -1.86 11.79 8.38
C ASP A 225 -1.07 12.35 9.57
N LEU A 226 -0.08 13.20 9.29
CA LEU A 226 0.80 13.78 10.30
C LEU A 226 1.32 15.14 9.86
N SER A 227 1.21 16.14 10.74
CA SER A 227 1.96 17.38 10.61
C SER A 227 2.88 17.60 11.80
N VAL A 228 4.15 17.23 11.64
CA VAL A 228 5.20 17.57 12.59
C VAL A 228 5.36 19.07 12.68
N TYR A 229 5.22 19.78 11.56
CA TYR A 229 5.29 21.24 11.57
C TYR A 229 4.25 21.81 12.52
N THR A 230 2.95 21.59 12.29
CA THR A 230 1.89 22.22 13.10
C THR A 230 1.90 21.77 14.56
N ARG A 231 2.40 20.56 14.86
CA ARG A 231 2.67 20.04 16.21
C ARG A 231 3.87 20.70 16.92
N GLY A 232 4.64 21.56 16.23
CA GLY A 232 5.74 22.34 16.81
C GLY A 232 7.12 21.72 16.66
N GLY A 233 7.25 20.78 15.74
CA GLY A 233 8.51 20.09 15.45
C GLY A 233 8.73 18.87 16.32
N TRP A 234 9.70 18.04 15.93
CA TRP A 234 10.10 16.84 16.65
C TRP A 234 10.56 17.11 18.10
N GLY A 235 10.97 18.33 18.44
CA GLY A 235 11.31 18.70 19.82
C GLY A 235 10.14 18.64 20.81
N ASN A 236 8.90 18.70 20.31
CA ASN A 236 7.68 18.55 21.11
C ASN A 236 7.24 17.08 21.25
N ASN A 237 7.90 16.15 20.57
CA ASN A 237 7.61 14.72 20.58
C ASN A 237 8.11 14.06 21.88
N THR A 238 7.52 14.42 23.03
CA THR A 238 8.01 13.99 24.35
C THR A 238 6.87 13.66 25.32
N GLY A 239 7.15 12.79 26.30
CA GLY A 239 6.20 12.47 27.36
C GLY A 239 4.87 11.92 26.82
N ALA A 240 3.76 12.32 27.46
CA ALA A 240 2.41 11.99 27.00
C ALA A 240 2.00 12.70 25.69
N GLN A 241 2.80 13.66 25.20
CA GLN A 241 2.58 14.35 23.92
C GLN A 241 3.35 13.71 22.77
N LYS A 242 3.97 12.54 23.01
CA LYS A 242 4.65 11.79 21.96
C LYS A 242 3.67 11.51 20.82
N PHE A 243 4.14 11.68 19.60
CA PHE A 243 3.31 11.54 18.40
C PHE A 243 2.93 10.07 18.15
N THR A 244 3.68 9.10 18.69
CA THR A 244 3.32 7.67 18.72
C THR A 244 2.34 7.30 19.86
N ILE A 245 1.73 8.29 20.50
CA ILE A 245 0.70 8.12 21.55
C ILE A 245 -0.52 8.97 21.19
N THR A 246 -0.28 10.16 20.64
CA THR A 246 -1.32 11.14 20.28
C THR A 246 -1.50 11.26 18.76
N GLY A 247 -1.00 10.31 17.99
CA GLY A 247 -0.97 10.36 16.53
C GLY A 247 -2.33 10.08 15.91
N SER A 248 -2.48 10.39 14.62
CA SER A 248 -3.64 9.97 13.85
C SER A 248 -3.67 8.45 13.72
N HIS A 249 -4.85 7.85 13.89
CA HIS A 249 -5.11 6.43 13.61
C HIS A 249 -5.47 6.21 12.13
N SER A 250 -5.39 7.28 11.33
CA SER A 250 -5.85 7.31 9.96
C SER A 250 -4.69 7.50 8.98
N ILE A 251 -4.92 7.05 7.77
CA ILE A 251 -4.14 7.40 6.58
C ILE A 251 -4.98 8.34 5.70
N VAL A 252 -4.32 9.12 4.85
CA VAL A 252 -5.00 9.91 3.82
C VAL A 252 -4.97 9.15 2.50
N LEU A 253 -6.11 9.02 1.83
CA LEU A 253 -6.24 8.37 0.51
C LEU A 253 -6.69 9.39 -0.54
N TRP A 254 -6.06 9.31 -1.72
CA TRP A 254 -6.55 9.84 -2.99
C TRP A 254 -6.62 8.72 -4.03
N GLU A 255 -7.55 8.87 -4.97
CA GLU A 255 -7.71 7.95 -6.11
C GLU A 255 -7.65 8.73 -7.43
N SER A 256 -7.11 8.14 -8.49
CA SER A 256 -7.08 8.69 -9.84
C SER A 256 -7.12 7.58 -10.88
N HIS A 257 -7.62 7.87 -12.08
CA HIS A 257 -7.54 6.96 -13.24
C HIS A 257 -6.49 7.40 -14.28
N ASP A 258 -5.81 8.53 -14.06
CA ASP A 258 -4.89 9.10 -15.05
C ASP A 258 -3.65 9.78 -14.44
N LEU A 259 -3.46 9.67 -13.12
CA LEU A 259 -2.41 10.30 -12.30
C LEU A 259 -2.49 11.83 -12.22
N VAL A 260 -3.51 12.45 -12.79
CA VAL A 260 -3.68 13.92 -12.87
C VAL A 260 -4.94 14.37 -12.16
N ASN A 261 -6.07 13.72 -12.46
CA ASN A 261 -7.35 14.00 -11.86
C ASN A 261 -7.52 13.10 -10.64
N TRP A 262 -7.16 13.65 -9.48
CA TRP A 262 -7.30 12.98 -8.20
C TRP A 262 -8.62 13.37 -7.52
N THR A 263 -9.22 12.43 -6.78
CA THR A 263 -10.34 12.72 -5.88
C THR A 263 -9.96 13.75 -4.82
N GLU A 264 -10.92 14.23 -4.02
CA GLU A 264 -10.56 14.87 -2.76
C GLU A 264 -9.89 13.85 -1.82
N GLY A 265 -8.95 14.31 -1.02
CA GLY A 265 -8.26 13.48 -0.03
C GLY A 265 -9.19 13.15 1.13
N ARG A 266 -9.29 11.87 1.48
CA ARG A 266 -10.14 11.40 2.59
C ARG A 266 -9.34 10.65 3.65
N LEU A 267 -9.78 10.74 4.90
CA LEU A 267 -9.20 9.94 5.98
C LEU A 267 -9.80 8.54 5.99
N ILE A 268 -8.95 7.56 6.24
CA ILE A 268 -9.33 6.17 6.47
C ILE A 268 -8.71 5.73 7.78
N VAL A 269 -9.54 5.37 8.77
CA VAL A 269 -9.07 4.81 10.03
C VAL A 269 -8.63 3.38 9.78
N VAL A 270 -7.35 3.09 10.00
CA VAL A 270 -6.75 1.76 9.81
C VAL A 270 -6.12 1.21 11.08
N ALA A 271 -5.75 2.06 12.03
CA ALA A 271 -5.19 1.61 13.30
C ALA A 271 -6.29 1.08 14.23
N SER A 272 -5.95 0.09 15.06
CA SER A 272 -6.85 -0.40 16.11
C SER A 272 -7.18 0.70 17.13
N PRO A 273 -8.29 0.59 17.90
CA PRO A 273 -8.68 1.61 18.88
C PRO A 273 -7.67 1.84 20.02
N ASP A 274 -6.81 0.86 20.29
CA ASP A 274 -5.73 0.88 21.29
C ASP A 274 -4.36 1.25 20.70
N ALA A 275 -4.27 1.47 19.39
CA ALA A 275 -3.04 1.91 18.76
C ALA A 275 -2.69 3.36 19.13
N GLY A 276 -1.41 3.74 18.95
CA GLY A 276 -0.94 5.11 19.14
C GLY A 276 -0.93 5.98 17.88
N MET A 277 -0.88 5.35 16.69
CA MET A 277 -0.82 6.01 15.38
C MET A 277 -0.96 5.01 14.21
N ALA A 278 -1.09 5.49 12.96
CA ALA A 278 -0.86 4.71 11.73
C ALA A 278 0.07 5.49 10.78
N TRP A 279 1.33 5.07 10.66
CA TRP A 279 2.37 5.79 9.91
C TRP A 279 3.05 4.97 8.83
N ALA A 280 3.62 5.65 7.84
CA ALA A 280 4.33 5.10 6.70
C ALA A 280 3.55 3.96 6.03
N PRO A 281 2.32 4.23 5.54
CA PRO A 281 1.49 3.19 4.99
C PRO A 281 1.92 2.86 3.56
N GLU A 282 2.05 1.57 3.27
CA GLU A 282 2.14 1.04 1.91
C GLU A 282 1.03 0.00 1.69
N MET A 283 0.87 -0.46 0.45
CA MET A 283 -0.06 -1.53 0.15
C MET A 283 0.42 -2.46 -0.96
N ILE A 284 -0.04 -3.72 -0.90
CA ILE A 284 0.14 -4.71 -1.96
C ILE A 284 -1.18 -5.39 -2.27
N TYR A 285 -1.46 -5.66 -3.55
CA TYR A 285 -2.60 -6.48 -3.94
C TYR A 285 -2.27 -7.96 -3.78
N HIS A 286 -3.08 -8.66 -3.00
CA HIS A 286 -2.97 -10.09 -2.77
C HIS A 286 -3.92 -10.83 -3.73
N GLU A 287 -3.36 -11.32 -4.83
CA GLU A 287 -4.11 -11.96 -5.93
C GLU A 287 -5.02 -13.10 -5.45
N GLU A 288 -4.53 -13.96 -4.55
CA GLU A 288 -5.25 -15.15 -4.08
C GLU A 288 -6.48 -14.82 -3.22
N SER A 289 -6.50 -13.66 -2.54
CA SER A 289 -7.68 -13.22 -1.79
C SER A 289 -8.46 -12.11 -2.50
N GLY A 290 -7.90 -11.54 -3.58
CA GLY A 290 -8.47 -10.45 -4.36
C GLY A 290 -8.60 -9.13 -3.59
N GLN A 291 -7.68 -8.85 -2.65
CA GLN A 291 -7.74 -7.71 -1.73
C GLN A 291 -6.43 -6.93 -1.71
N TYR A 292 -6.50 -5.64 -1.40
CA TYR A 292 -5.33 -4.88 -0.98
C TYR A 292 -5.04 -5.17 0.48
N ALA A 293 -3.80 -5.51 0.80
CA ALA A 293 -3.26 -5.47 2.15
C ALA A 293 -2.57 -4.12 2.35
N ILE A 294 -3.12 -3.27 3.22
CA ILE A 294 -2.52 -2.00 3.61
C ILE A 294 -1.79 -2.23 4.92
N PHE A 295 -0.49 -1.94 4.95
CA PHE A 295 0.35 -2.15 6.12
C PHE A 295 1.06 -0.86 6.53
N PHE A 296 1.26 -0.70 7.84
CA PHE A 296 1.71 0.55 8.45
C PHE A 296 2.37 0.30 9.80
N SER A 297 3.18 1.27 10.24
CA SER A 297 3.83 1.27 11.55
C SER A 297 2.87 1.76 12.63
N SER A 298 2.82 1.06 13.76
CA SER A 298 2.02 1.46 14.92
C SER A 298 2.61 0.96 16.24
N THR A 299 2.30 1.64 17.34
CA THR A 299 2.46 1.17 18.73
C THR A 299 1.11 0.72 19.28
N ILE A 300 1.12 -0.15 20.28
CA ILE A 300 -0.09 -0.45 21.09
C ILE A 300 0.07 0.19 22.45
N LEU A 301 -0.99 0.86 22.92
CA LEU A 301 -1.01 1.56 24.20
C LEU A 301 -1.55 0.66 25.31
N ASN A 302 -1.26 1.03 26.55
CA ASN A 302 -1.93 0.45 27.72
C ASN A 302 -3.42 0.83 27.76
N GLU A 303 -4.20 0.21 28.63
CA GLU A 303 -5.64 0.48 28.79
C GLU A 303 -5.94 1.96 29.11
N ALA A 304 -5.05 2.63 29.85
CA ALA A 304 -5.18 4.05 30.18
C ALA A 304 -4.87 5.00 29.00
N LYS A 305 -4.29 4.47 27.91
CA LYS A 305 -3.88 5.19 26.69
C LYS A 305 -2.90 6.35 26.95
N ASP A 306 -2.05 6.20 27.95
CA ASP A 306 -1.07 7.21 28.35
C ASP A 306 0.39 6.72 28.31
N ALA A 307 0.58 5.43 28.07
CA ALA A 307 1.88 4.79 27.91
C ALA A 307 1.83 3.71 26.81
N ILE A 308 2.97 3.49 26.18
CA ILE A 308 3.14 2.43 25.19
C ILE A 308 3.23 1.09 25.92
N HIS A 309 2.42 0.12 25.50
CA HIS A 309 2.46 -1.27 25.94
C HIS A 309 3.31 -2.13 25.00
N GLU A 310 3.09 -2.00 23.69
CA GLU A 310 3.89 -2.66 22.64
C GLU A 310 4.57 -1.62 21.76
N ARG A 311 5.87 -1.84 21.50
CA ARG A 311 6.70 -0.95 20.67
C ARG A 311 6.22 -0.93 19.23
N ASP A 312 6.72 0.06 18.50
CA ASP A 312 6.49 0.25 17.07
C ASP A 312 6.75 -1.07 16.32
N CYS A 313 5.72 -1.61 15.67
CA CYS A 313 5.80 -2.73 14.74
C CYS A 313 4.85 -2.54 13.56
N ILE A 314 4.89 -3.48 12.62
CA ILE A 314 4.08 -3.38 11.39
C ILE A 314 2.76 -4.11 11.59
N TYR A 315 1.68 -3.42 11.31
CA TYR A 315 0.30 -3.93 11.30
C TYR A 315 -0.26 -3.85 9.89
N TYR A 316 -1.33 -4.60 9.62
CA TYR A 316 -2.05 -4.54 8.37
C TYR A 316 -3.57 -4.64 8.56
N THR A 317 -4.30 -4.13 7.59
CA THR A 317 -5.73 -4.37 7.35
C THR A 317 -5.95 -4.67 5.86
N THR A 318 -7.03 -5.36 5.50
CA THR A 318 -7.34 -5.66 4.11
C THR A 318 -8.63 -4.98 3.64
N THR A 319 -8.70 -4.65 2.35
CA THR A 319 -9.88 -4.05 1.73
C THR A 319 -9.99 -4.41 0.25
N ARG A 320 -11.20 -4.34 -0.31
CA ARG A 320 -11.46 -4.43 -1.77
C ARG A 320 -11.80 -3.08 -2.39
N ASP A 321 -12.40 -2.18 -1.61
CA ASP A 321 -13.07 -0.98 -2.10
C ASP A 321 -12.70 0.30 -1.32
N PHE A 322 -11.70 0.20 -0.42
CA PHE A 322 -11.24 1.28 0.45
C PHE A 322 -12.36 1.92 1.29
N THR A 323 -13.45 1.20 1.53
CA THR A 323 -14.58 1.61 2.38
C THR A 323 -14.78 0.59 3.48
N HIS A 324 -14.71 -0.69 3.14
CA HIS A 324 -14.84 -1.80 4.06
C HIS A 324 -13.47 -2.41 4.34
N PHE A 325 -13.12 -2.51 5.62
CA PHE A 325 -11.81 -2.95 6.08
C PHE A 325 -11.93 -4.14 7.03
N SER A 326 -10.98 -5.06 6.95
CA SER A 326 -10.84 -6.11 7.96
C SER A 326 -10.37 -5.53 9.30
N GLU A 327 -10.51 -6.33 10.36
CA GLU A 327 -9.79 -6.05 11.61
C GLU A 327 -8.27 -5.96 11.35
N THR A 328 -7.63 -5.01 12.02
CA THR A 328 -6.20 -4.79 11.97
C THR A 328 -5.44 -5.88 12.74
N LYS A 329 -4.42 -6.45 12.11
CA LYS A 329 -3.61 -7.53 12.67
C LYS A 329 -2.13 -7.20 12.58
N LYS A 330 -1.32 -7.82 13.42
CA LYS A 330 0.14 -7.71 13.35
C LYS A 330 0.64 -8.38 12.06
N PHE A 331 1.54 -7.70 11.34
CA PHE A 331 2.06 -8.10 10.03
C PHE A 331 3.50 -8.61 10.11
N ILE A 332 4.40 -7.80 10.67
CA ILE A 332 5.82 -8.14 10.87
C ILE A 332 6.18 -7.83 12.33
N LYS A 333 6.77 -8.82 13.01
CA LYS A 333 7.13 -8.72 14.43
C LYS A 333 8.42 -7.93 14.65
N ASN A 334 8.50 -7.33 15.83
CA ASN A 334 9.74 -6.82 16.38
C ASN A 334 10.83 -7.91 16.41
N GLN A 335 12.09 -7.50 16.28
CA GLN A 335 13.22 -8.41 16.31
C GLN A 335 13.85 -8.44 17.70
N PRO A 336 14.37 -9.59 18.19
CA PRO A 336 15.05 -9.61 19.48
C PRO A 336 16.32 -8.76 19.44
N TYR A 337 16.70 -8.18 20.58
CA TYR A 337 18.01 -7.56 20.69
C TYR A 337 19.14 -8.57 20.43
N PRO A 338 20.27 -8.16 19.84
CA PRO A 338 21.46 -8.99 19.77
C PRO A 338 21.88 -9.49 21.16
N ALA A 339 22.41 -10.71 21.24
CA ALA A 339 22.80 -11.32 22.51
C ALA A 339 23.69 -10.39 23.37
N GLY A 340 23.26 -10.15 24.61
CA GLY A 340 23.96 -9.26 25.55
C GLY A 340 23.64 -7.78 25.39
N GLN A 341 22.73 -7.41 24.49
CA GLN A 341 22.12 -6.08 24.43
C GLN A 341 20.68 -6.14 24.96
N GLU A 342 20.20 -5.00 25.44
CA GLU A 342 18.82 -4.79 25.86
C GLU A 342 18.40 -3.38 25.44
N ASP A 343 17.11 -3.09 25.56
CA ASP A 343 16.60 -1.75 25.31
C ASP A 343 17.37 -0.70 26.12
N PRO A 344 18.00 0.29 25.46
CA PRO A 344 18.71 1.37 26.14
C PRO A 344 17.84 2.17 27.11
N GLN A 345 16.51 2.08 26.98
CA GLN A 345 15.53 2.80 27.79
C GLN A 345 14.83 1.94 28.86
N LYS A 346 15.20 0.65 29.00
CA LYS A 346 14.50 -0.37 29.81
C LYS A 346 14.30 0.02 31.27
N ASN A 347 15.21 0.82 31.82
CA ASN A 347 15.22 1.24 33.24
C ASN A 347 15.06 2.75 33.41
N SER A 348 14.49 3.45 32.43
CA SER A 348 14.23 4.89 32.58
C SER A 348 12.93 5.15 33.36
N ASP A 349 12.87 6.22 34.16
CA ASP A 349 11.64 6.67 34.86
C ASP A 349 10.62 7.32 33.89
N SER A 350 10.75 7.03 32.61
CA SER A 350 9.93 7.59 31.56
C SER A 350 8.61 6.81 31.48
N PRO A 351 7.46 7.48 31.33
CA PRO A 351 6.21 6.80 30.98
C PRO A 351 6.26 6.08 29.61
N GLN A 352 7.38 6.19 28.88
CA GLN A 352 7.67 5.56 27.61
C GLN A 352 8.66 4.39 27.77
N ALA A 353 9.16 4.11 28.97
CA ALA A 353 10.04 2.99 29.24
C ALA A 353 9.25 1.69 29.11
N ILE A 354 9.44 0.99 28.00
CA ILE A 354 8.83 -0.32 27.78
C ILE A 354 9.89 -1.35 28.13
N ASN A 355 9.62 -2.17 29.14
CA ASN A 355 10.44 -3.33 29.49
C ASN A 355 10.22 -4.45 28.45
N ASN A 356 10.66 -4.22 27.21
CA ASN A 356 10.61 -5.18 26.10
C ASN A 356 12.03 -5.57 25.68
N ASP A 357 12.24 -6.87 25.45
CA ASP A 357 13.50 -7.45 24.97
C ASP A 357 13.58 -7.50 23.42
N GLU A 358 12.75 -6.69 22.75
CA GLU A 358 12.69 -6.58 21.29
C GLU A 358 12.87 -5.13 20.80
N ARG A 359 13.42 -5.02 19.60
CA ARG A 359 13.75 -3.81 18.84
C ARG A 359 12.54 -3.28 18.10
N LYS A 360 12.45 -1.95 17.95
CA LYS A 360 11.40 -1.34 17.11
C LYS A 360 11.53 -1.78 15.66
N ILE A 361 10.41 -1.89 14.96
CA ILE A 361 10.39 -2.07 13.51
C ILE A 361 9.39 -1.09 12.90
N ILE A 362 9.85 -0.29 11.95
CA ILE A 362 9.02 0.72 11.26
C ILE A 362 9.29 0.65 9.76
N ASP A 363 8.52 1.42 8.99
CA ASP A 363 8.70 1.66 7.56
C ASP A 363 8.90 0.37 6.78
N ALA A 364 7.79 -0.33 6.50
CA ALA A 364 7.82 -1.54 5.71
C ALA A 364 7.55 -1.22 4.24
N ALA A 365 8.30 -1.88 3.36
CA ALA A 365 7.99 -2.02 1.95
C ALA A 365 7.90 -3.49 1.58
N VAL A 366 6.93 -3.88 0.76
CA VAL A 366 6.74 -5.27 0.34
C VAL A 366 6.59 -5.39 -1.18
N MET A 367 7.31 -6.35 -1.77
CA MET A 367 7.20 -6.71 -3.18
C MET A 367 7.04 -8.23 -3.33
N LYS A 368 6.18 -8.67 -4.25
CA LYS A 368 6.10 -10.08 -4.67
C LYS A 368 7.12 -10.35 -5.77
N ILE A 369 7.91 -11.40 -5.58
CA ILE A 369 8.93 -11.89 -6.53
C ILE A 369 8.80 -13.41 -6.58
N ASP A 370 8.42 -13.92 -7.75
CA ASP A 370 8.07 -15.32 -7.95
C ASP A 370 7.05 -15.81 -6.88
N ASP A 371 7.40 -16.84 -6.11
CA ASP A 371 6.56 -17.47 -5.09
C ASP A 371 6.69 -16.83 -3.69
N TYR A 372 7.44 -15.73 -3.57
CA TYR A 372 7.72 -15.09 -2.28
C TYR A 372 7.32 -13.62 -2.27
N TYR A 373 6.91 -13.16 -1.09
CA TYR A 373 6.85 -11.75 -0.72
C TYR A 373 8.15 -11.40 0.00
N TYR A 374 8.82 -10.34 -0.43
CA TYR A 374 10.01 -9.80 0.20
C TYR A 374 9.66 -8.48 0.88
N SER A 375 10.04 -8.34 2.15
CA SER A 375 9.96 -7.07 2.86
C SER A 375 11.32 -6.41 2.98
N ALA A 376 11.35 -5.08 2.98
CA ALA A 376 12.42 -4.29 3.57
C ALA A 376 11.80 -3.46 4.69
N THR A 377 12.45 -3.45 5.86
CA THR A 377 11.94 -2.76 7.05
C THR A 377 13.07 -2.06 7.78
N LYS A 378 12.77 -0.93 8.42
CA LYS A 378 13.69 -0.32 9.37
C LYS A 378 13.70 -1.11 10.67
N ASP A 379 14.75 -1.88 10.91
CA ASP A 379 15.00 -2.60 12.16
C ASP A 379 15.79 -1.71 13.14
N GLY A 380 15.09 -1.32 14.20
CA GLY A 380 15.52 -0.54 15.35
C GLY A 380 15.49 0.97 15.19
N ASP A 381 15.64 1.67 16.31
CA ASP A 381 15.61 3.14 16.33
C ASP A 381 16.99 3.81 16.46
N ASN A 382 16.96 5.14 16.56
CA ASN A 382 18.12 6.02 16.63
C ASN A 382 19.00 5.76 17.89
N HIS A 383 18.45 5.11 18.92
CA HIS A 383 19.12 4.76 20.16
C HIS A 383 19.67 3.33 20.14
N GLU A 384 19.14 2.44 19.29
CA GLU A 384 19.57 1.05 19.17
C GLU A 384 20.84 0.93 18.28
N ASN A 385 21.88 0.24 18.77
CA ASN A 385 23.09 -0.01 17.97
C ASN A 385 22.81 -1.08 16.90
N ASN A 386 23.40 -0.92 15.71
CA ASN A 386 23.15 -1.79 14.55
C ASN A 386 21.69 -1.74 14.05
N GLY A 387 21.07 -0.56 14.16
CA GLY A 387 19.91 -0.15 13.34
C GLY A 387 20.19 -0.33 11.85
N GLY A 388 19.19 -0.61 11.02
CA GLY A 388 19.42 -0.74 9.58
C GLY A 388 18.18 -1.16 8.81
N ILE A 389 18.39 -1.64 7.59
CA ILE A 389 17.32 -2.20 6.76
C ILE A 389 17.39 -3.72 6.82
N LEU A 390 16.38 -4.32 7.43
CA LEU A 390 16.20 -5.76 7.51
C LEU A 390 15.38 -6.20 6.30
N ILE A 391 15.88 -7.20 5.58
CA ILE A 391 15.17 -7.84 4.47
C ILE A 391 14.70 -9.21 4.94
N GLN A 392 13.40 -9.47 4.80
CA GLN A 392 12.77 -10.75 5.11
C GLN A 392 11.98 -11.25 3.90
N ARG A 393 11.58 -12.52 3.94
CA ARG A 393 10.67 -13.10 2.95
C ARG A 393 9.63 -14.01 3.58
N THR A 394 8.52 -14.21 2.89
CA THR A 394 7.51 -15.23 3.22
C THR A 394 6.80 -15.72 1.96
N GLN A 395 6.19 -16.91 2.01
CA GLN A 395 5.24 -17.39 1.00
C GLN A 395 3.78 -17.10 1.39
N ASP A 396 3.50 -16.89 2.69
CA ASP A 396 2.19 -16.56 3.21
C ASP A 396 2.24 -15.14 3.78
N LEU A 397 1.65 -14.20 3.04
CA LEU A 397 1.66 -12.78 3.39
C LEU A 397 1.00 -12.52 4.75
N PHE A 398 0.06 -13.35 5.18
CA PHE A 398 -0.77 -13.10 6.36
C PHE A 398 -0.39 -13.97 7.57
N ASP A 399 0.53 -14.92 7.43
CA ASP A 399 1.15 -15.63 8.56
C ASP A 399 2.31 -14.80 9.15
N VAL A 400 2.02 -14.11 10.25
CA VAL A 400 2.97 -13.28 11.00
C VAL A 400 4.21 -14.03 11.50
N ASP A 401 4.15 -15.36 11.63
CA ASP A 401 5.26 -16.21 12.09
C ASP A 401 6.13 -16.77 10.96
N SER A 402 5.71 -16.58 9.71
CA SER A 402 6.37 -17.15 8.52
C SER A 402 7.53 -16.31 7.98
N TRP A 403 7.70 -15.07 8.44
CA TRP A 403 8.72 -14.15 7.93
C TRP A 403 10.14 -14.61 8.28
N GLU A 404 10.89 -15.04 7.27
CA GLU A 404 12.28 -15.48 7.39
C GLU A 404 13.24 -14.34 7.07
N LYS A 405 14.27 -14.15 7.90
CA LYS A 405 15.34 -13.20 7.58
C LYS A 405 16.15 -13.67 6.37
N VAL A 406 16.29 -12.78 5.40
CA VAL A 406 17.21 -12.94 4.25
C VAL A 406 18.57 -12.35 4.62
N MET A 407 18.62 -11.05 4.92
CA MET A 407 19.85 -10.34 5.29
C MET A 407 19.54 -9.02 5.98
N ASN A 408 20.57 -8.34 6.51
CA ASN A 408 20.48 -6.90 6.68
C ASN A 408 21.26 -6.22 5.55
N LEU A 409 20.73 -5.14 4.97
CA LEU A 409 21.34 -4.43 3.85
C LEU A 409 22.79 -3.99 4.13
N GLN A 410 23.08 -3.63 5.38
CA GLN A 410 24.42 -3.21 5.80
C GLN A 410 25.47 -4.32 5.70
N ASP A 411 25.06 -5.59 5.68
CA ASP A 411 25.98 -6.74 5.61
C ASP A 411 26.69 -6.79 4.24
N LEU A 412 26.16 -6.08 3.23
CA LEU A 412 26.76 -5.92 1.91
C LEU A 412 28.00 -5.00 1.89
N GLY A 413 28.27 -4.26 2.98
CA GLY A 413 29.49 -3.45 3.11
C GLY A 413 29.55 -2.17 2.26
N TYR A 414 28.41 -1.73 1.71
CA TYR A 414 28.31 -0.48 0.94
C TYR A 414 28.58 0.78 1.78
N ARG A 415 28.77 1.92 1.09
CA ARG A 415 29.15 3.21 1.70
C ARG A 415 28.15 3.75 2.72
N VAL A 416 27.02 3.08 2.91
CA VAL A 416 26.12 3.28 4.06
C VAL A 416 26.93 3.34 5.35
N GLN A 417 27.82 2.38 5.60
CA GLN A 417 28.64 2.32 6.81
C GLN A 417 29.61 3.51 6.95
N ASN A 418 30.02 4.13 5.84
CA ASN A 418 30.91 5.30 5.84
C ASN A 418 30.18 6.62 6.04
N ARG A 419 28.88 6.67 5.75
CA ARG A 419 27.99 7.82 6.05
C ARG A 419 27.38 7.69 7.44
N ASP A 420 27.24 6.46 7.91
CA ASP A 420 26.67 6.11 9.20
C ASP A 420 27.40 4.90 9.78
N ALA A 421 28.29 5.16 10.73
CA ALA A 421 29.11 4.13 11.35
C ALA A 421 28.30 3.00 12.03
N ASN A 422 27.00 3.20 12.29
CA ASN A 422 26.13 2.23 12.96
C ASN A 422 24.79 1.96 12.24
N ASN A 423 24.62 2.45 11.01
CA ASN A 423 23.42 2.30 10.13
C ASN A 423 22.06 2.70 10.77
N LYS A 424 22.09 3.48 11.85
CA LYS A 424 20.90 3.95 12.57
C LYS A 424 20.06 4.94 11.79
N CYS A 425 20.64 5.63 10.82
CA CYS A 425 20.08 6.77 10.14
C CYS A 425 19.47 6.46 8.76
N LEU A 426 19.25 5.17 8.45
CA LEU A 426 18.46 4.74 7.31
C LEU A 426 17.01 4.48 7.72
N GLU A 427 16.04 4.91 6.92
CA GLU A 427 14.61 4.62 7.08
C GLU A 427 13.92 4.60 5.70
N GLY A 428 12.61 4.44 5.66
CA GLY A 428 11.82 4.48 4.43
C GLY A 428 12.36 3.66 3.26
N PRO A 429 12.58 2.34 3.43
CA PRO A 429 12.94 1.48 2.32
C PRO A 429 11.81 1.45 1.29
N GLU A 430 12.12 1.40 0.00
CA GLU A 430 11.12 1.35 -1.07
C GLU A 430 11.58 0.40 -2.18
N TRP A 431 10.70 -0.50 -2.60
CA TRP A 431 10.96 -1.45 -3.68
C TRP A 431 10.36 -0.99 -5.01
N PHE A 432 11.10 -1.17 -6.11
CA PHE A 432 10.55 -1.01 -7.45
C PHE A 432 11.31 -1.88 -8.46
N TYR A 433 10.75 -2.08 -9.65
CA TYR A 433 11.46 -2.71 -10.76
C TYR A 433 12.10 -1.62 -11.65
N PHE A 434 13.31 -1.86 -12.13
CA PHE A 434 13.85 -1.06 -13.23
C PHE A 434 13.11 -1.36 -14.53
N ASN A 435 12.86 -0.32 -15.32
CA ASN A 435 12.40 -0.43 -16.70
C ASN A 435 13.39 -1.28 -17.48
N LYS A 436 12.87 -2.09 -18.41
CA LYS A 436 13.65 -3.10 -19.13
C LYS A 436 14.90 -2.54 -19.81
N SER A 437 14.77 -1.38 -20.46
CA SER A 437 15.85 -0.67 -21.16
C SER A 437 16.97 -0.16 -20.25
N GLU A 438 16.74 -0.07 -18.94
CA GLU A 438 17.72 0.45 -17.96
C GLU A 438 18.40 -0.67 -17.15
N ARG A 439 18.01 -1.93 -17.37
CA ARG A 439 18.61 -3.08 -16.68
C ARG A 439 20.01 -3.36 -17.21
N ARG A 440 20.86 -3.92 -16.36
CA ARG A 440 22.19 -4.42 -16.78
C ARG A 440 22.11 -5.52 -17.84
N ASP A 441 21.05 -6.31 -17.78
CA ASP A 441 20.64 -7.32 -18.76
C ASP A 441 19.13 -7.19 -18.95
N GLU A 442 18.68 -6.81 -20.15
CA GLU A 442 17.26 -6.55 -20.46
C GLU A 442 16.38 -7.78 -20.20
N ASP A 443 16.94 -8.98 -20.28
CA ASP A 443 16.21 -10.25 -20.10
C ASP A 443 16.16 -10.72 -18.63
N VAL A 444 16.85 -10.03 -17.71
CA VAL A 444 16.90 -10.36 -16.28
C VAL A 444 16.27 -9.22 -15.50
N PRO A 445 15.15 -9.44 -14.77
CA PRO A 445 14.57 -8.42 -13.91
C PRO A 445 15.61 -7.82 -12.96
N GLU A 446 15.68 -6.50 -12.90
CA GLU A 446 16.52 -5.78 -11.97
C GLU A 446 15.62 -4.97 -11.02
N ILE A 447 15.86 -5.14 -9.73
CA ILE A 447 15.04 -4.61 -8.64
C ILE A 447 15.80 -3.47 -7.99
N GLY A 448 15.14 -2.35 -7.76
CA GLY A 448 15.64 -1.23 -6.97
C GLY A 448 15.19 -1.30 -5.52
N LEU A 449 16.10 -0.92 -4.61
CA LEU A 449 15.80 -0.66 -3.20
C LEU A 449 16.29 0.74 -2.83
N MET A 450 15.39 1.68 -2.64
CA MET A 450 15.74 3.02 -2.16
C MET A 450 15.69 3.03 -0.65
N VAL A 451 16.59 3.75 0.02
CA VAL A 451 16.57 3.95 1.48
C VAL A 451 16.85 5.42 1.81
N ASP A 452 16.02 6.05 2.64
CA ASP A 452 16.18 7.46 3.02
C ASP A 452 17.26 7.58 4.10
N TYR A 453 18.27 8.42 3.85
CA TYR A 453 19.22 8.85 4.86
C TYR A 453 18.75 10.12 5.56
N TYR A 454 17.83 9.96 6.51
CA TYR A 454 17.13 11.09 7.14
C TYR A 454 18.03 12.04 7.94
N ALA A 455 19.21 11.60 8.37
CA ALA A 455 20.12 12.40 9.19
C ALA A 455 20.83 13.53 8.43
N ASN A 456 20.88 13.47 7.10
CA ASN A 456 21.42 14.56 6.28
C ASN A 456 20.55 14.78 5.03
N THR A 457 19.77 15.86 5.07
CA THR A 457 18.86 16.25 3.98
C THR A 457 19.56 16.57 2.66
N SER A 458 20.88 16.82 2.66
CA SER A 458 21.66 16.99 1.41
C SER A 458 22.05 15.65 0.75
N VAL A 459 21.78 14.53 1.42
CA VAL A 459 21.97 13.18 0.88
C VAL A 459 20.64 12.60 0.41
N GLY A 460 19.63 12.60 1.28
CA GLY A 460 18.31 12.00 1.01
C GLY A 460 18.41 10.51 0.69
N TYR A 461 17.64 10.08 -0.31
CA TYR A 461 17.60 8.69 -0.74
C TYR A 461 18.93 8.16 -1.31
N ILE A 462 19.26 6.94 -0.93
CA ILE A 462 20.42 6.19 -1.42
C ILE A 462 19.91 5.02 -2.28
N PRO A 463 20.21 5.01 -3.60
CA PRO A 463 19.72 3.96 -4.46
C PRO A 463 20.59 2.70 -4.45
N PHE A 464 19.94 1.53 -4.35
CA PHE A 464 20.53 0.21 -4.61
C PHE A 464 19.80 -0.48 -5.74
N SER A 465 20.48 -1.40 -6.43
CA SER A 465 19.81 -2.34 -7.33
C SER A 465 20.37 -3.76 -7.19
N THR A 466 19.56 -4.76 -7.53
CA THR A 466 19.97 -6.16 -7.57
C THR A 466 19.25 -6.95 -8.66
N THR A 467 19.93 -7.96 -9.20
CA THR A 467 19.32 -9.00 -10.05
C THR A 467 19.01 -10.28 -9.27
N ASP A 468 19.41 -10.35 -8.00
CA ASP A 468 19.21 -11.50 -7.12
C ASP A 468 19.20 -11.01 -5.65
N ILE A 469 18.01 -10.96 -5.04
CA ILE A 469 17.86 -10.53 -3.64
C ILE A 469 18.51 -11.52 -2.67
N GLU A 470 18.65 -12.79 -3.06
CA GLU A 470 19.20 -13.87 -2.25
C GLU A 470 20.74 -13.96 -2.33
N ASP A 471 21.42 -13.11 -3.11
CA ASP A 471 22.88 -12.97 -3.05
C ASP A 471 23.33 -12.22 -1.79
N VAL A 472 23.08 -12.82 -0.62
CA VAL A 472 23.25 -12.23 0.72
C VAL A 472 24.69 -11.87 1.10
N THR A 473 25.67 -12.36 0.32
CA THR A 473 27.09 -12.01 0.49
C THR A 473 27.61 -11.10 -0.63
N ASN A 474 26.74 -10.78 -1.60
CA ASN A 474 27.09 -10.15 -2.87
C ASN A 474 28.27 -10.83 -3.61
N ALA A 475 28.40 -12.16 -3.49
CA ALA A 475 29.52 -12.90 -4.08
C ALA A 475 29.39 -12.99 -5.61
N ASN A 476 28.17 -12.95 -6.13
CA ASN A 476 27.88 -12.92 -7.56
C ASN A 476 27.83 -11.50 -8.13
N GLN A 477 28.05 -10.48 -7.29
CA GLN A 477 27.94 -9.07 -7.65
C GLN A 477 26.55 -8.70 -8.18
N SER A 478 25.52 -9.40 -7.69
CA SER A 478 24.13 -9.12 -8.06
C SER A 478 23.70 -7.76 -7.54
N TRP A 479 24.10 -7.38 -6.32
CA TRP A 479 23.82 -6.08 -5.74
C TRP A 479 24.80 -5.00 -6.24
N ARG A 480 24.31 -3.76 -6.37
CA ARG A 480 25.11 -2.54 -6.50
C ARG A 480 24.49 -1.38 -5.74
N GLN A 481 25.33 -0.46 -5.27
CA GLN A 481 24.92 0.87 -4.81
C GLN A 481 25.18 1.87 -5.93
N LEU A 482 24.14 2.60 -6.36
CA LEU A 482 24.29 3.70 -7.31
C LEU A 482 24.93 4.88 -6.55
N ALA A 483 26.02 5.45 -7.07
CA ALA A 483 26.90 6.30 -6.26
C ALA A 483 27.33 7.62 -6.91
N SER A 484 26.99 7.85 -8.18
CA SER A 484 27.46 9.00 -8.93
C SER A 484 26.33 9.80 -9.61
N PRO A 485 26.51 11.12 -9.83
CA PRO A 485 25.56 11.95 -10.58
C PRO A 485 25.38 11.57 -12.06
N THR A 486 26.14 10.59 -12.56
CA THR A 486 25.96 10.00 -13.89
C THR A 486 25.05 8.77 -13.86
N GLU A 487 24.80 8.21 -12.69
CA GLU A 487 23.92 7.06 -12.49
C GLU A 487 22.52 7.47 -12.01
N TYR A 488 22.43 8.54 -11.21
CA TYR A 488 21.15 9.04 -10.73
C TYR A 488 21.20 10.52 -10.31
N SER A 489 20.03 11.14 -10.27
CA SER A 489 19.83 12.47 -9.68
C SER A 489 18.45 12.56 -9.05
N TRP A 490 18.36 13.26 -7.92
CA TRP A 490 17.09 13.61 -7.28
C TRP A 490 16.61 15.01 -7.63
N ASP A 491 17.27 15.73 -8.54
CA ASP A 491 17.00 17.16 -8.79
C ASP A 491 17.17 18.05 -7.54
N ALA A 492 16.53 19.22 -7.51
CA ALA A 492 16.74 20.27 -6.53
C ALA A 492 15.96 20.06 -5.23
N GLN A 493 14.74 19.50 -5.27
CA GLN A 493 13.98 19.30 -4.04
C GLN A 493 14.54 18.16 -3.19
N THR A 494 14.52 18.31 -1.87
CA THR A 494 14.78 17.20 -0.95
C THR A 494 13.72 16.12 -1.15
N LYS A 495 14.15 14.86 -1.38
CA LYS A 495 13.25 13.69 -1.40
C LYS A 495 13.37 13.00 -0.05
N ARG A 496 12.25 12.94 0.68
CA ARG A 496 12.07 12.12 1.88
C ARG A 496 11.16 10.94 1.55
N HIS A 497 11.00 10.02 2.51
CA HIS A 497 10.21 8.79 2.38
C HIS A 497 9.02 8.91 1.41
N GLY A 498 8.96 8.06 0.40
CA GLY A 498 7.83 7.88 -0.52
C GLY A 498 8.18 7.00 -1.72
N THR A 499 7.27 6.82 -2.67
CA THR A 499 7.34 5.70 -3.63
C THR A 499 7.74 6.04 -5.05
N ILE A 500 8.47 5.11 -5.68
CA ILE A 500 8.80 5.10 -7.11
C ILE A 500 7.87 4.14 -7.85
N LEU A 501 7.04 4.66 -8.74
CA LEU A 501 6.14 3.91 -9.60
C LEU A 501 6.65 3.94 -11.05
N ARG A 502 6.74 2.77 -11.68
CA ARG A 502 6.93 2.69 -13.14
C ARG A 502 5.67 3.14 -13.86
N ILE A 503 5.84 3.98 -14.87
CA ILE A 503 4.74 4.51 -15.68
C ILE A 503 5.06 4.42 -17.18
N THR A 504 4.01 4.42 -17.99
CA THR A 504 4.11 4.45 -19.45
C THR A 504 4.52 5.83 -19.95
N ALA A 505 5.05 5.91 -21.17
CA ALA A 505 5.31 7.20 -21.82
C ALA A 505 4.05 8.10 -21.88
N SER A 506 2.87 7.51 -22.11
CA SER A 506 1.62 8.27 -22.17
C SER A 506 1.25 8.91 -20.83
N GLU A 507 1.52 8.22 -19.72
CA GLU A 507 1.30 8.72 -18.35
C GLU A 507 2.32 9.81 -18.01
N ALA A 508 3.58 9.61 -18.39
CA ALA A 508 4.63 10.60 -18.22
C ALA A 508 4.30 11.91 -18.95
N GLU A 509 3.85 11.85 -20.21
CA GLU A 509 3.45 13.05 -20.95
C GLU A 509 2.25 13.74 -20.33
N ARG A 510 1.23 13.00 -19.88
CA ARG A 510 0.08 13.57 -19.15
C ARG A 510 0.51 14.34 -17.90
N LEU A 511 1.44 13.78 -17.12
CA LEU A 511 1.99 14.43 -15.93
C LEU A 511 2.78 15.70 -16.27
N LYS A 512 3.60 15.67 -17.33
CA LYS A 512 4.36 16.85 -17.78
C LYS A 512 3.44 17.98 -18.25
N GLU A 513 2.35 17.63 -18.95
CA GLU A 513 1.33 18.59 -19.40
C GLU A 513 0.54 19.20 -18.23
N ALA A 514 0.14 18.37 -17.26
CA ALA A 514 -0.63 18.80 -16.10
C ALA A 514 0.18 19.61 -15.09
N TYR A 515 1.45 19.24 -14.89
CA TYR A 515 2.33 19.80 -13.85
C TYR A 515 3.65 20.34 -14.44
N PRO A 516 3.60 21.35 -15.31
CA PRO A 516 4.78 21.86 -16.01
C PRO A 516 5.74 22.61 -15.07
N ASN A 517 7.03 22.61 -15.42
CA ASN A 517 8.09 23.32 -14.69
C ASN A 517 8.26 24.80 -15.05
N SER A 518 7.37 25.34 -15.89
CA SER A 518 7.47 26.66 -16.53
C SER A 518 7.38 27.85 -15.57
#